data_AF-A0A323UY92-F1
#
_entry.id   AF-A0A323UY92-F1
#
_cell.length_a   1.000
_cell.length_b   1.000
_cell.length_c   1.000
_cell.angle_alpha   90.00
_cell.angle_beta   90.00
_cell.angle_gamma   90.00
#
_symmetry.space_group_name_H-M   'P 1'
#
loop_
_entity.id
_entity.type
_entity.pdbx_description
1 polymer ?
#
loop_
_entity_poly.entity_id
_entity_poly.type
_entity_poly.pdbx_seq_one_letter_code
_entity_poly.pdbx_strand_id
1 'polypeptide(L)'
;MPQVLIRSKPETAELLTREAPVRASSWNAERRTFELVLSAGSSVERFDGAGAFDEVLDLRGAMAPPLLPLLDNHNRFALDGRLGEVSNVKLVRGELIGLARLSRHSPMAQRVAAELGDGVKFGVSIGYRVTAWAERMNTRTKRREKVATAFEVLEASLVAIPADQVATTRSLPVEPEETTTTTTAAANVPPPPAPTTTPATMTRAQVNVEIRSIASTAGLGDAWANQQIDAEATIDAARAAAFAAMAQRAAPANSIRNTSAAIITDHTDPIAIRSAMADALAHRLAPAVCKLEGRAVEYRGSRVLDLVGDLAVANGERINLRDQGALLERAVGSHSTSDFPLLLADATNKALLANYAIAQPTYRKIAARKPFNDFKPHSFLRVGDFPAFREIAENGEVKYGTISESAEKVTAKEFGTGIAIGRRALINDDLSALSDFSAMIATRAAVDENAVAYKALKANAALSDGVALFHADHKNKAATGTVLDADNVSAAVAALRAQKSLDGMALNLQPAFLVVGPQQEVAARKLLAAVVAAKSADVNVWAGFAELVVDAEITGNAWYVFAAPSAAPVLVYGYVAGAEGPQVRTERDFDTQAVKVAAGLDFAAGVVDHRGAYFNAGN
;
A
#
# COMPACT_ATOMS: atom_id res chain seq x y z
N MET A 1 -56.30 44.29 -8.65
CA MET A 1 -54.95 44.55 -9.20
C MET A 1 -53.91 43.96 -8.25
N PRO A 2 -53.53 42.68 -8.40
CA PRO A 2 -52.46 42.05 -7.64
C PRO A 2 -51.16 42.00 -8.46
N GLN A 3 -50.04 42.46 -7.90
CA GLN A 3 -48.72 42.28 -8.50
C GLN A 3 -48.18 40.89 -8.16
N VAL A 4 -47.99 40.09 -9.21
CA VAL A 4 -47.49 38.73 -9.20
C VAL A 4 -45.96 38.75 -9.03
N LEU A 5 -45.47 38.22 -7.92
CA LEU A 5 -44.05 37.84 -7.78
C LEU A 5 -43.85 36.47 -8.46
N ILE A 6 -43.24 36.49 -9.65
CA ILE A 6 -42.79 35.28 -10.35
C ILE A 6 -41.41 34.91 -9.80
N ARG A 7 -41.35 33.86 -8.97
CA ARG A 7 -40.12 33.12 -8.70
C ARG A 7 -39.86 32.19 -9.90
N SER A 8 -38.80 32.46 -10.66
CA SER A 8 -38.35 31.61 -11.76
C SER A 8 -37.70 30.32 -11.25
N LYS A 9 -38.11 29.21 -11.87
CA LYS A 9 -37.62 27.84 -11.73
C LYS A 9 -36.23 27.72 -12.41
N PRO A 10 -35.32 26.83 -11.96
CA PRO A 10 -33.95 26.73 -12.46
C PRO A 10 -33.89 26.31 -13.94
N GLU A 11 -33.12 27.07 -14.72
CA GLU A 11 -32.74 26.69 -16.07
C GLU A 11 -31.84 25.45 -16.03
N THR A 12 -32.20 24.51 -16.90
CA THR A 12 -31.42 23.36 -17.32
C THR A 12 -29.98 23.75 -17.61
N ALA A 13 -29.02 23.06 -16.99
CA ALA A 13 -27.61 23.18 -17.32
C ALA A 13 -27.41 22.83 -18.80
N GLU A 14 -27.28 23.87 -19.62
CA GLU A 14 -26.92 23.77 -21.02
C GLU A 14 -25.47 23.27 -21.07
N LEU A 15 -25.29 22.09 -21.66
CA LEU A 15 -24.00 21.42 -21.78
C LEU A 15 -23.21 22.11 -22.90
N LEU A 16 -22.54 23.21 -22.54
CA LEU A 16 -21.62 23.92 -23.42
C LEU A 16 -20.38 23.06 -23.66
N THR A 17 -20.36 22.39 -24.82
CA THR A 17 -19.17 21.73 -25.36
C THR A 17 -18.40 22.71 -26.21
N ARG A 18 -17.09 22.87 -25.94
CA ARG A 18 -16.13 23.39 -26.92
C ARG A 18 -14.79 22.70 -26.79
N GLU A 19 -14.23 22.39 -27.95
CA GLU A 19 -13.03 21.63 -28.26
C GLU A 19 -11.81 21.89 -27.36
N ALA A 20 -11.14 20.80 -26.97
CA ALA A 20 -9.69 20.79 -26.75
C ALA A 20 -9.00 20.49 -28.11
N PRO A 21 -7.80 21.02 -28.42
CA PRO A 21 -6.74 21.28 -27.44
C PRO A 21 -6.01 22.62 -27.65
N VAL A 22 -5.94 23.45 -26.61
CA VAL A 22 -4.85 24.43 -26.54
C VAL A 22 -3.68 23.73 -25.84
N ARG A 23 -2.68 23.33 -26.62
CA ARG A 23 -1.34 22.98 -26.11
C ARG A 23 -0.80 24.22 -25.39
N ALA A 24 -1.00 24.27 -24.08
CA ALA A 24 -0.52 25.33 -23.22
C ALA A 24 0.28 24.67 -22.08
N SER A 25 1.34 23.96 -22.43
CA SER A 25 2.43 23.69 -21.49
C SER A 25 3.52 24.72 -21.77
N SER A 26 4.15 25.28 -20.73
CA SER A 26 5.41 26.06 -20.87
C SER A 26 6.57 25.22 -21.43
N TRP A 27 6.29 23.98 -21.84
CA TRP A 27 7.19 23.00 -22.37
C TRP A 27 7.67 23.35 -23.78
N ASN A 28 8.97 23.52 -23.90
CA ASN A 28 9.66 23.61 -25.17
C ASN A 28 10.37 22.27 -25.43
N ALA A 29 9.83 21.46 -26.35
CA ALA A 29 10.37 20.14 -26.67
C ALA A 29 11.78 20.17 -27.25
N GLU A 30 12.12 21.22 -28.02
CA GLU A 30 13.44 21.37 -28.63
C GLU A 30 14.52 21.62 -27.58
N ARG A 31 14.25 22.55 -26.65
CA ARG A 31 15.17 22.95 -25.58
C ARG A 31 15.06 22.07 -24.32
N ARG A 32 14.01 21.23 -24.23
CA ARG A 32 13.60 20.46 -23.05
C ARG A 32 13.41 21.33 -21.80
N THR A 33 12.84 22.52 -21.98
CA THR A 33 12.66 23.49 -20.90
C THR A 33 11.19 23.74 -20.58
N PHE A 34 10.89 24.05 -19.33
CA PHE A 34 9.55 24.44 -18.86
C PHE A 34 9.62 25.29 -17.59
N GLU A 35 8.58 26.08 -17.33
CA GLU A 35 8.51 26.93 -16.14
C GLU A 35 7.88 26.20 -14.96
N LEU A 36 8.47 26.39 -13.77
CA LEU A 36 8.03 25.86 -12.49
C LEU A 36 7.68 26.99 -11.53
N VAL A 37 6.57 26.84 -10.80
CA VAL A 37 6.37 27.54 -9.53
C VAL A 37 7.03 26.70 -8.44
N LEU A 38 8.14 27.19 -7.88
CA LEU A 38 8.91 26.53 -6.83
C LEU A 38 8.21 26.64 -5.47
N SER A 39 7.62 27.80 -5.17
CA SER A 39 6.76 28.02 -4.00
C SER A 39 5.95 29.31 -4.15
N ALA A 40 4.74 29.32 -3.59
CA ALA A 40 3.88 30.48 -3.39
C ALA A 40 3.84 30.95 -1.91
N GLY A 41 4.61 30.32 -1.03
CA GLY A 41 4.69 30.67 0.39
C GLY A 41 3.49 30.20 1.22
N SER A 42 2.75 29.18 0.74
CA SER A 42 1.63 28.59 1.47
C SER A 42 2.06 28.02 2.83
N SER A 43 1.18 28.08 3.83
CA SER A 43 1.46 27.54 5.17
C SER A 43 1.45 26.02 5.19
N VAL A 44 2.48 25.41 5.79
CA VAL A 44 2.63 23.96 5.93
C VAL A 44 2.69 23.59 7.41
N GLU A 45 1.88 22.65 7.85
CA GLU A 45 1.88 22.21 9.24
C GLU A 45 3.13 21.38 9.57
N ARG A 46 3.79 21.73 10.68
CA ARG A 46 5.00 21.07 11.21
C ARG A 46 4.91 20.91 12.72
N PHE A 47 5.85 20.17 13.30
CA PHE A 47 5.94 19.91 14.73
C PHE A 47 7.35 20.21 15.24
N ASP A 48 7.45 20.90 16.38
CA ASP A 48 8.68 21.03 17.17
C ASP A 48 8.45 20.63 18.63
N GLY A 49 9.49 20.76 19.48
CA GLY A 49 9.41 20.41 20.90
C GLY A 49 8.38 21.21 21.71
N ALA A 50 7.82 22.30 21.15
CA ALA A 50 6.74 23.09 21.76
C ALA A 50 5.36 22.80 21.14
N GLY A 51 5.25 21.82 20.23
CA GLY A 51 4.01 21.36 19.63
C GLY A 51 3.88 21.69 18.13
N ALA A 52 2.64 21.64 17.63
CA ALA A 52 2.34 21.93 16.24
C ALA A 52 2.49 23.42 15.93
N PHE A 53 3.08 23.76 14.78
CA PHE A 53 3.17 25.12 14.26
C PHE A 53 2.98 25.13 12.74
N ASP A 54 2.50 26.25 12.21
CA ASP A 54 2.40 26.50 10.78
C ASP A 54 3.71 27.14 10.29
N GLU A 55 4.43 26.44 9.44
CA GLU A 55 5.62 26.93 8.74
C GLU A 55 5.19 27.77 7.53
N VAL A 56 5.68 29.01 7.45
CA VAL A 56 5.39 29.92 6.33
C VAL A 56 6.71 30.44 5.77
N LEU A 57 6.85 30.46 4.45
CA LEU A 57 8.05 31.00 3.79
C LEU A 57 7.80 32.44 3.35
N ASP A 58 8.58 33.40 3.87
CA ASP A 58 8.63 34.73 3.29
C ASP A 58 9.56 34.72 2.07
N LEU A 59 8.97 34.57 0.88
CA LEU A 59 9.73 34.40 -0.37
C LEU A 59 10.64 35.59 -0.71
N ARG A 60 10.48 36.75 -0.05
CA ARG A 60 11.41 37.89 -0.20
C ARG A 60 12.78 37.59 0.39
N GLY A 61 12.85 36.67 1.35
CA GLY A 61 14.07 36.18 1.98
C GLY A 61 14.70 34.97 1.28
N ALA A 62 14.17 34.54 0.13
CA ALA A 62 14.65 33.37 -0.58
C ALA A 62 15.99 33.68 -1.29
N MET A 63 17.02 32.90 -0.99
CA MET A 63 18.28 32.87 -1.72
C MET A 63 18.35 31.57 -2.54
N ALA A 64 18.52 31.67 -3.85
CA ALA A 64 18.70 30.51 -4.72
C ALA A 64 20.04 30.60 -5.46
N PRO A 65 20.82 29.51 -5.55
CA PRO A 65 22.01 29.48 -6.38
C PRO A 65 21.62 29.66 -7.87
N PRO A 66 22.56 30.09 -8.75
CA PRO A 66 22.29 30.27 -10.17
C PRO A 66 21.75 29.02 -10.89
N LEU A 67 22.09 27.84 -10.36
CA LEU A 67 21.68 26.55 -10.88
C LEU A 67 21.31 25.62 -9.72
N LEU A 68 20.07 25.14 -9.71
CA LEU A 68 19.54 24.17 -8.77
C LEU A 68 19.42 22.79 -9.44
N PRO A 69 19.65 21.68 -8.72
CA PRO A 69 19.30 20.36 -9.22
C PRO A 69 17.77 20.20 -9.27
N LEU A 70 17.27 19.60 -10.36
CA LEU A 70 15.89 19.12 -10.45
C LEU A 70 15.87 17.61 -10.18
N LEU A 71 15.16 17.20 -9.15
CA LEU A 71 15.13 15.81 -8.66
C LEU A 71 13.76 15.15 -8.85
N ASP A 72 13.77 13.82 -8.83
CA ASP A 72 12.62 12.98 -8.66
C ASP A 72 12.37 12.74 -7.17
N ASN A 73 11.25 13.24 -6.65
CA ASN A 73 10.76 12.97 -5.29
C ASN A 73 11.80 13.14 -4.17
N HIS A 74 12.58 14.23 -4.18
CA HIS A 74 13.63 14.52 -3.19
C HIS A 74 14.75 13.46 -3.09
N ASN A 75 14.96 12.66 -4.14
CA ASN A 75 16.03 11.66 -4.18
C ASN A 75 17.41 12.32 -4.34
N ARG A 76 17.94 12.84 -3.24
CA ARG A 76 19.29 13.43 -3.13
C ARG A 76 20.40 12.41 -2.91
N PHE A 77 20.05 11.14 -2.74
CA PHE A 77 20.99 10.09 -2.35
C PHE A 77 21.55 9.31 -3.55
N ALA A 78 20.92 9.42 -4.73
CA ALA A 78 21.34 8.74 -5.95
C ALA A 78 21.37 9.70 -7.15
N LEU A 79 22.38 9.56 -8.01
CA LEU A 79 22.53 10.40 -9.21
C LEU A 79 21.39 10.16 -10.23
N ASP A 80 20.85 8.94 -10.27
CA ASP A 80 19.71 8.57 -11.14
C ASP A 80 18.43 9.33 -10.79
N GLY A 81 18.30 9.79 -9.54
CA GLY A 81 17.21 10.66 -9.10
C GLY A 81 17.26 12.08 -9.66
N ARG A 82 18.34 12.46 -10.37
CA ARG A 82 18.47 13.79 -10.98
C ARG A 82 17.83 13.81 -12.37
N LEU A 83 16.69 14.49 -12.47
CA LEU A 83 15.95 14.70 -13.72
C LEU A 83 16.57 15.80 -14.59
N GLY A 84 17.23 16.77 -13.96
CA GLY A 84 17.85 17.89 -14.66
C GLY A 84 18.30 19.00 -13.74
N GLU A 85 17.97 20.23 -14.11
CA GLU A 85 18.36 21.43 -13.39
C GLU A 85 17.33 22.56 -13.56
N VAL A 86 17.31 23.49 -12.61
CA VAL A 86 16.49 24.70 -12.61
C VAL A 86 17.39 25.92 -12.56
N SER A 87 17.11 26.89 -13.41
CA SER A 87 17.86 28.14 -13.55
C SER A 87 16.90 29.33 -13.57
N ASN A 88 17.43 30.56 -13.53
CA ASN A 88 16.64 31.79 -13.62
C ASN A 88 15.52 31.85 -12.56
N VAL A 89 15.86 31.57 -11.30
CA VAL A 89 14.93 31.64 -10.18
C VAL A 89 14.66 33.10 -9.83
N LYS A 90 13.40 33.51 -9.87
CA LYS A 90 12.96 34.89 -9.64
C LYS A 90 11.64 34.95 -8.88
N LEU A 91 11.49 35.98 -8.05
CA LEU A 91 10.22 36.28 -7.38
C LEU A 91 9.35 37.12 -8.31
N VAL A 92 8.21 36.58 -8.74
CA VAL A 92 7.26 37.26 -9.65
C VAL A 92 5.88 37.18 -9.02
N ARG A 93 5.24 38.34 -8.80
CA ARG A 93 3.87 38.44 -8.24
C ARG A 93 3.65 37.66 -6.94
N GLY A 94 4.69 37.50 -6.12
CA GLY A 94 4.60 36.76 -4.86
C GLY A 94 4.81 35.25 -4.97
N GLU A 95 5.25 34.75 -6.12
CA GLU A 95 5.63 33.35 -6.34
C GLU A 95 7.11 33.26 -6.73
N LEU A 96 7.81 32.25 -6.22
CA LEU A 96 9.17 31.93 -6.62
C LEU A 96 9.10 31.04 -7.86
N ILE A 97 9.53 31.56 -9.02
CA ILE A 97 9.43 30.89 -10.32
C ILE A 97 10.82 30.54 -10.82
N GLY A 98 11.00 29.37 -11.42
CA GLY A 98 12.25 28.96 -12.06
C GLY A 98 12.04 28.31 -13.43
N LEU A 99 13.08 28.32 -14.27
CA LEU A 99 13.11 27.64 -15.57
C LEU A 99 13.84 26.30 -15.44
N ALA A 100 13.11 25.20 -15.55
CA ALA A 100 13.64 23.85 -15.53
C ALA A 100 14.12 23.41 -16.91
N ARG A 101 15.20 22.62 -16.95
CA ARG A 101 15.75 21.94 -18.13
C ARG A 101 15.93 20.46 -17.81
N LEU A 102 15.24 19.59 -18.57
CA LEU A 102 15.34 18.14 -18.40
C LEU A 102 16.58 17.56 -19.08
N SER A 103 17.19 16.57 -18.44
CA SER A 103 18.31 15.81 -19.00
C SER A 103 17.87 15.05 -20.26
N ARG A 104 18.78 14.92 -21.24
CA ARG A 104 18.58 14.08 -22.42
C ARG A 104 18.82 12.59 -22.16
N HIS A 105 19.61 12.29 -21.15
CA HIS A 105 20.17 10.96 -20.93
C HIS A 105 19.51 10.18 -19.80
N SER A 106 18.70 10.83 -18.96
CA SER A 106 17.92 10.14 -17.92
C SER A 106 16.65 9.53 -18.53
N PRO A 107 16.41 8.20 -18.40
CA PRO A 107 15.17 7.58 -18.84
C PRO A 107 13.93 8.18 -18.16
N MET A 108 14.04 8.51 -16.87
CA MET A 108 12.96 9.16 -16.14
C MET A 108 12.69 10.57 -16.68
N ALA A 109 13.72 11.35 -16.98
CA ALA A 109 13.56 12.66 -17.61
C ALA A 109 12.94 12.59 -19.01
N GLN A 110 13.18 11.51 -19.77
CA GLN A 110 12.53 11.26 -21.06
C GLN A 110 11.04 10.95 -20.88
N ARG A 111 10.68 10.15 -19.88
CA ARG A 111 9.27 9.89 -19.50
C ARG A 111 8.56 11.18 -19.13
N VAL A 112 9.15 11.99 -18.24
CA VAL A 112 8.58 13.29 -17.83
C VAL A 112 8.44 14.23 -19.03
N ALA A 113 9.41 14.26 -19.94
CA ALA A 113 9.33 15.06 -21.17
C ALA A 113 8.17 14.63 -22.09
N ALA A 114 7.87 13.34 -22.17
CA ALA A 114 6.72 12.83 -22.92
C ALA A 114 5.40 13.26 -22.26
N GLU A 115 5.28 13.06 -20.93
CA GLU A 115 4.09 13.45 -20.18
C GLU A 115 3.84 14.98 -20.21
N LEU A 116 4.88 15.81 -20.13
CA LEU A 116 4.78 17.26 -20.34
C LEU A 116 4.35 17.62 -21.78
N GLY A 117 4.76 16.82 -22.76
CA GLY A 117 4.33 16.92 -24.16
C GLY A 117 2.85 16.60 -24.34
N ASP A 118 2.32 15.68 -23.54
CA ASP A 118 0.91 15.30 -23.48
C ASP A 118 0.06 16.28 -22.63
N GLY A 119 0.70 17.26 -21.99
CA GLY A 119 0.03 18.30 -21.19
C GLY A 119 -0.20 17.92 -19.73
N VAL A 120 0.46 16.88 -19.22
CA VAL A 120 0.42 16.49 -17.80
C VAL A 120 1.06 17.58 -16.94
N LYS A 121 0.46 17.85 -15.78
CA LYS A 121 1.00 18.77 -14.76
C LYS A 121 1.64 17.98 -13.63
N PHE A 122 2.78 18.47 -13.13
CA PHE A 122 3.46 17.90 -11.97
C PHE A 122 3.38 18.84 -10.77
N GLY A 123 3.32 18.25 -9.57
CA GLY A 123 3.57 18.98 -8.33
C GLY A 123 5.06 19.32 -8.21
N VAL A 124 5.36 20.47 -7.63
CA VAL A 124 6.73 20.94 -7.41
C VAL A 124 6.95 21.15 -5.92
N SER A 125 8.09 20.72 -5.43
CA SER A 125 8.52 20.95 -4.05
C SER A 125 9.95 21.46 -4.02
N ILE A 126 10.31 22.17 -2.96
CA ILE A 126 11.68 22.66 -2.73
C ILE A 126 12.28 22.06 -1.47
N GLY A 127 13.54 21.69 -1.54
CA GLY A 127 14.37 21.48 -0.37
C GLY A 127 15.15 22.76 -0.08
N TYR A 128 15.12 23.22 1.16
CA TYR A 128 15.73 24.48 1.56
C TYR A 128 16.28 24.40 2.99
N ARG A 129 17.15 25.35 3.32
CA ARG A 129 17.73 25.52 4.66
C ARG A 129 17.40 26.91 5.17
N VAL A 130 16.73 26.99 6.31
CA VAL A 130 16.37 28.27 6.94
C VAL A 130 17.52 28.80 7.77
N THR A 131 17.86 30.07 7.56
CA THR A 131 18.92 30.77 8.30
C THR A 131 18.37 31.74 9.35
N ALA A 132 17.15 32.25 9.15
CA ALA A 132 16.47 33.11 10.12
C ALA A 132 14.98 32.80 10.21
N TRP A 133 14.48 32.78 11.45
CA TRP A 133 13.07 32.58 11.78
C TRP A 133 12.49 33.84 12.45
N ALA A 134 11.23 34.13 12.16
CA ALA A 134 10.39 35.01 12.96
C ALA A 134 9.19 34.21 13.47
N GLU A 135 8.99 34.19 14.79
CA GLU A 135 7.80 33.56 15.37
C GLU A 135 6.69 34.59 15.56
N ARG A 136 5.46 34.21 15.24
CA ARG A 136 4.26 35.01 15.54
C ARG A 136 3.06 34.12 15.81
N MET A 137 2.06 34.67 16.47
CA MET A 137 0.76 34.02 16.59
C MET A 137 -0.15 34.54 15.48
N ASN A 138 -0.71 33.63 14.67
CA ASN A 138 -1.72 34.04 13.69
C ASN A 138 -2.96 34.53 14.43
N THR A 139 -3.30 35.80 14.26
CA THR A 139 -4.40 36.45 15.00
C THR A 139 -5.78 35.87 14.66
N ARG A 140 -5.93 35.27 13.47
CA ARG A 140 -7.16 34.68 12.93
C ARG A 140 -7.29 33.19 13.25
N THR A 141 -6.26 32.39 13.02
CA THR A 141 -6.32 30.93 13.26
C THR A 141 -5.95 30.55 14.70
N LYS A 142 -5.38 31.48 15.48
CA LYS A 142 -4.83 31.24 16.83
C LYS A 142 -3.77 30.12 16.86
N ARG A 143 -3.15 29.84 15.72
CA ARG A 143 -2.04 28.89 15.59
C ARG A 143 -0.71 29.63 15.64
N ARG A 144 0.29 28.98 16.24
CA ARG A 144 1.68 29.44 16.23
C ARG A 144 2.21 29.33 14.80
N GLU A 145 2.76 30.42 14.28
CA GLU A 145 3.42 30.47 12.97
C GLU A 145 4.92 30.69 13.16
N LYS A 146 5.72 29.90 12.43
CA LYS A 146 7.15 30.16 12.27
C LYS A 146 7.37 30.57 10.82
N VAL A 147 7.74 31.83 10.64
CA VAL A 147 7.99 32.42 9.33
C VAL A 147 9.49 32.35 9.04
N ALA A 148 9.89 31.64 7.99
CA ALA A 148 11.26 31.66 7.51
C ALA A 148 11.48 32.98 6.77
N THR A 149 12.17 33.93 7.40
CA THR A 149 12.42 35.27 6.85
C THR A 149 13.71 35.36 6.04
N ALA A 150 14.60 34.36 6.18
CA ALA A 150 15.74 34.16 5.30
C ALA A 150 16.02 32.66 5.18
N PHE A 151 16.12 32.16 3.94
CA PHE A 151 16.38 30.76 3.65
C PHE A 151 17.07 30.56 2.31
N GLU A 152 17.85 29.49 2.20
CA GLU A 152 18.57 29.10 0.99
C GLU A 152 17.89 27.89 0.34
N VAL A 153 17.50 28.01 -0.92
CA VAL A 153 16.96 26.90 -1.72
C VAL A 153 18.11 26.03 -2.19
N LEU A 154 18.01 24.73 -1.93
CA LEU A 154 19.06 23.75 -2.21
C LEU A 154 18.69 22.82 -3.38
N GLU A 155 17.40 22.53 -3.56
CA GLU A 155 16.91 21.66 -4.63
C GLU A 155 15.47 22.02 -5.03
N ALA A 156 15.10 21.62 -6.24
CA ALA A 156 13.73 21.54 -6.71
C ALA A 156 13.39 20.09 -7.05
N SER A 157 12.20 19.62 -6.73
CA SER A 157 11.76 18.25 -6.97
C SER A 157 10.41 18.22 -7.68
N LEU A 158 10.25 17.31 -8.64
CA LEU A 158 8.94 16.91 -9.13
C LEU A 158 8.37 15.86 -8.15
N VAL A 159 7.15 16.11 -7.66
CA VAL A 159 6.50 15.30 -6.63
C VAL A 159 5.05 15.01 -7.00
N ALA A 160 4.51 13.90 -6.50
CA ALA A 160 3.11 13.57 -6.66
C ALA A 160 2.19 14.50 -5.83
N ILE A 161 2.64 14.89 -4.63
CA ILE A 161 1.89 15.76 -3.71
C ILE A 161 2.85 16.85 -3.20
N PRO A 162 2.70 18.12 -3.64
CA PRO A 162 3.55 19.20 -3.19
C PRO A 162 3.13 19.69 -1.80
N ALA A 163 4.10 20.14 -1.00
CA ALA A 163 3.82 20.78 0.28
C ALA A 163 3.08 22.12 0.11
N ASP A 164 3.38 22.82 -0.98
CA ASP A 164 2.65 24.01 -1.43
C ASP A 164 1.74 23.63 -2.59
N GLN A 165 0.42 23.65 -2.39
CA GLN A 165 -0.56 23.19 -3.39
C GLN A 165 -0.56 24.03 -4.67
N VAL A 166 0.02 25.24 -4.63
CA VAL A 166 0.14 26.15 -5.79
C VAL A 166 1.44 25.91 -6.55
N ALA A 167 2.41 25.19 -5.96
CA ALA A 167 3.67 24.85 -6.61
C ALA A 167 3.49 23.74 -7.65
N THR A 168 3.39 24.15 -8.92
CA THR A 168 3.16 23.26 -10.06
C THR A 168 3.87 23.77 -11.33
N THR A 169 3.88 22.95 -12.37
CA THR A 169 4.33 23.31 -13.72
C THR A 169 3.38 24.30 -14.39
N ARG A 170 3.89 25.43 -14.91
CA ARG A 170 3.04 26.50 -15.47
C ARG A 170 2.51 26.21 -16.87
N SER A 171 1.30 26.71 -17.12
CA SER A 171 0.53 26.55 -18.36
C SER A 171 0.42 27.82 -19.23
N LEU A 172 1.09 28.92 -18.89
CA LEU A 172 0.95 30.19 -19.61
C LEU A 172 2.32 30.76 -20.02
N PRO A 173 2.49 31.21 -21.28
CA PRO A 173 3.62 32.07 -21.63
C PRO A 173 3.46 33.43 -20.96
N VAL A 174 4.52 33.94 -20.35
CA VAL A 174 4.62 35.35 -19.97
C VAL A 174 5.17 36.11 -21.17
N GLU A 175 4.40 37.04 -21.72
CA GLU A 175 4.95 38.01 -22.68
C GLU A 175 6.02 38.87 -21.99
N PRO A 176 7.16 39.15 -22.66
CA PRO A 176 8.19 40.00 -22.09
C PRO A 176 7.71 41.45 -22.02
N GLU A 177 7.56 41.98 -20.80
CA GLU A 177 7.38 43.42 -20.57
C GLU A 177 8.65 44.19 -20.95
N GLU A 178 8.44 45.22 -21.76
CA GLU A 178 9.43 46.21 -22.18
C GLU A 178 9.93 47.04 -21.00
N THR A 179 11.22 46.91 -20.67
CA THR A 179 11.88 47.84 -19.75
C THR A 179 12.33 49.10 -20.50
N THR A 180 11.58 50.16 -20.28
CA THR A 180 11.92 51.55 -20.61
C THR A 180 13.32 51.88 -20.08
N THR A 181 14.28 52.19 -20.97
CA THR A 181 15.58 52.76 -20.57
C THR A 181 15.78 54.10 -21.27
N THR A 182 15.90 55.14 -20.44
CA THR A 182 16.05 56.54 -20.80
C THR A 182 17.34 56.81 -21.58
N THR A 183 17.19 57.58 -22.66
CA THR A 183 18.23 58.06 -23.58
C THR A 183 19.22 59.05 -22.96
N THR A 184 20.50 58.95 -23.28
CA THR A 184 21.37 60.13 -23.50
C THR A 184 22.40 59.85 -24.61
N ALA A 185 22.22 60.58 -25.72
CA ALA A 185 23.11 60.99 -26.82
C ALA A 185 24.37 60.18 -27.21
N ALA A 186 24.40 59.69 -28.47
CA ALA A 186 25.38 60.14 -29.49
C ALA A 186 25.05 59.60 -30.91
N ALA A 187 24.92 60.55 -31.84
CA ALA A 187 25.25 60.53 -33.28
C ALA A 187 24.70 59.45 -34.26
N ASN A 188 23.91 59.96 -35.22
CA ASN A 188 23.44 59.35 -36.47
C ASN A 188 24.53 58.67 -37.32
N VAL A 189 24.26 57.44 -37.77
CA VAL A 189 24.73 56.88 -39.05
C VAL A 189 23.57 56.07 -39.67
N PRO A 190 23.17 56.28 -40.95
CA PRO A 190 22.00 55.60 -41.54
C PRO A 190 22.29 54.14 -41.92
N PRO A 191 21.27 53.25 -41.91
CA PRO A 191 21.44 51.84 -42.30
C PRO A 191 21.56 51.68 -43.82
N PRO A 192 22.32 50.67 -44.32
CA PRO A 192 22.39 50.38 -45.76
C PRO A 192 21.08 49.72 -46.25
N PRO A 193 20.69 49.93 -47.52
CA PRO A 193 19.41 49.44 -48.04
C PRO A 193 19.42 47.93 -48.26
N ALA A 194 18.27 47.30 -47.99
CA ALA A 194 17.98 45.92 -48.34
C ALA A 194 18.12 45.69 -49.86
N PRO A 195 18.77 44.61 -50.32
CA PRO A 195 18.80 44.29 -51.75
C PRO A 195 17.47 43.66 -52.18
N THR A 196 16.74 44.38 -53.02
CA THR A 196 15.72 43.86 -53.93
C THR A 196 16.37 42.83 -54.87
N THR A 197 16.04 41.55 -54.72
CA THR A 197 16.33 40.52 -55.72
C THR A 197 15.06 40.14 -56.46
N THR A 198 14.95 40.65 -57.69
CA THR A 198 14.10 40.11 -58.74
C THR A 198 14.45 38.63 -58.95
N PRO A 199 13.50 37.68 -58.97
CA PRO A 199 13.83 36.27 -59.19
C PRO A 199 14.35 36.09 -60.61
N ALA A 200 15.63 35.73 -60.73
CA ALA A 200 16.22 35.31 -61.99
C ALA A 200 15.53 34.01 -62.43
N THR A 201 14.89 34.03 -63.59
CA THR A 201 14.32 32.83 -64.22
C THR A 201 15.47 31.87 -64.55
N MET A 202 15.70 30.87 -63.70
CA MET A 202 16.67 29.81 -64.00
C MET A 202 16.23 29.10 -65.27
N THR A 203 17.15 28.93 -66.21
CA THR A 203 16.87 28.18 -67.43
C THR A 203 16.65 26.70 -67.10
N ARG A 204 15.85 25.99 -67.89
CA ARG A 204 15.56 24.56 -67.65
C ARG A 204 16.82 23.70 -67.57
N ALA A 205 17.87 24.06 -68.32
CA ALA A 205 19.17 23.39 -68.25
C ALA A 205 19.84 23.51 -66.86
N GLN A 206 19.72 24.67 -66.20
CA GLN A 206 20.29 24.87 -64.86
C GLN A 206 19.51 24.13 -63.78
N VAL A 207 18.17 24.04 -63.92
CA VAL A 207 17.31 23.22 -63.04
C VAL A 207 17.68 21.74 -63.14
N ASN A 208 17.94 21.23 -64.34
CA ASN A 208 18.31 19.83 -64.55
C ASN A 208 19.68 19.48 -63.93
N VAL A 209 20.64 20.42 -63.95
CA VAL A 209 21.94 20.23 -63.27
C VAL A 209 21.75 20.16 -61.75
N GLU A 210 20.90 21.02 -61.19
CA GLU A 210 20.61 21.03 -59.75
C GLU A 210 19.90 19.73 -59.31
N ILE A 211 18.96 19.22 -60.10
CA ILE A 211 18.28 17.93 -59.83
C ILE A 211 19.28 16.76 -59.80
N ARG A 212 20.27 16.75 -60.71
CA ARG A 212 21.34 15.74 -60.70
C ARG A 212 22.25 15.87 -59.47
N SER A 213 22.55 17.10 -59.04
CA SER A 213 23.30 17.34 -57.80
C SER A 213 22.55 16.85 -56.56
N ILE A 214 21.23 17.09 -56.49
CA ILE A 214 20.37 16.60 -55.40
C ILE A 214 20.38 15.07 -55.36
N ALA A 215 20.25 14.41 -56.52
CA ALA A 215 20.29 12.96 -56.61
C ALA A 215 21.63 12.39 -56.10
N SER A 216 22.76 12.96 -56.55
CA SER A 216 24.10 12.57 -56.09
C SER A 216 24.25 12.74 -54.57
N THR A 217 23.84 13.88 -54.02
CA THR A 217 23.93 14.17 -52.59
C THR A 217 23.07 13.24 -51.74
N ALA A 218 21.88 12.88 -52.23
CA ALA A 218 20.96 11.97 -51.55
C ALA A 218 21.29 10.48 -51.77
N GLY A 219 22.34 10.15 -52.54
CA GLY A 219 22.68 8.78 -52.89
C GLY A 219 21.59 8.08 -53.72
N LEU A 220 20.92 8.84 -54.58
CA LEU A 220 19.90 8.39 -55.54
C LEU A 220 20.56 8.31 -56.93
N GLY A 221 20.45 7.17 -57.60
CA GLY A 221 21.14 6.94 -58.88
C GLY A 221 20.59 7.79 -60.03
N ASP A 222 21.33 7.80 -61.15
CA ASP A 222 21.02 8.63 -62.32
C ASP A 222 19.62 8.38 -62.92
N ALA A 223 19.08 7.16 -62.75
CA ALA A 223 17.73 6.82 -63.17
C ALA A 223 16.66 7.67 -62.46
N TRP A 224 16.85 7.95 -61.16
CA TRP A 224 15.93 8.79 -60.39
C TRP A 224 16.06 10.26 -60.81
N ALA A 225 17.29 10.74 -61.04
CA ALA A 225 17.52 12.10 -61.50
C ALA A 225 16.88 12.35 -62.88
N ASN A 226 17.03 11.41 -63.82
CA ASN A 226 16.43 11.49 -65.14
C ASN A 226 14.89 11.48 -65.06
N GLN A 227 14.30 10.65 -64.20
CA GLN A 227 12.84 10.67 -64.00
C GLN A 227 12.33 12.02 -63.52
N GLN A 228 13.02 12.68 -62.59
CA GLN A 228 12.65 14.02 -62.12
C GLN A 228 12.86 15.10 -63.20
N ILE A 229 13.86 14.92 -64.06
CA ILE A 229 14.12 15.82 -65.20
C ILE A 229 13.02 15.68 -66.26
N ASP A 230 12.65 14.44 -66.62
CA ASP A 230 11.63 14.12 -67.61
C ASP A 230 10.23 14.54 -67.15
N ALA A 231 9.97 14.50 -65.85
CA ALA A 231 8.72 14.98 -65.23
C ALA A 231 8.64 16.50 -65.11
N GLU A 232 9.60 17.23 -65.69
CA GLU A 232 9.71 18.68 -65.60
C GLU A 232 9.70 19.26 -64.16
N ALA A 233 10.18 18.49 -63.17
CA ALA A 233 10.08 18.87 -61.76
C ALA A 233 10.81 20.18 -61.45
N THR A 234 10.29 20.94 -60.47
CA THR A 234 10.99 22.08 -59.88
C THR A 234 12.03 21.61 -58.86
N ILE A 235 13.00 22.47 -58.54
CA ILE A 235 14.09 22.14 -57.60
C ILE A 235 13.53 21.72 -56.23
N ASP A 236 12.51 22.42 -55.73
CA ASP A 236 11.91 22.13 -54.42
C ASP A 236 11.14 20.80 -54.42
N ALA A 237 10.43 20.50 -55.51
CA ALA A 237 9.77 19.20 -55.68
C ALA A 237 10.77 18.04 -55.71
N ALA A 238 11.91 18.23 -56.40
CA ALA A 238 12.99 17.25 -56.45
C ALA A 238 13.63 17.04 -55.06
N ARG A 239 13.86 18.11 -54.27
CA ARG A 239 14.36 17.98 -52.89
C ARG A 239 13.39 17.20 -52.00
N ALA A 240 12.10 17.54 -52.04
CA ALA A 240 11.08 16.85 -51.25
C ALA A 240 11.02 15.34 -51.59
N ALA A 241 11.05 15.02 -52.88
CA ALA A 241 11.07 13.63 -53.34
C ALA A 241 12.36 12.89 -52.91
N ALA A 242 13.51 13.56 -52.92
CA ALA A 242 14.77 12.98 -52.46
C ALA A 242 14.75 12.66 -50.95
N PHE A 243 14.22 13.57 -50.13
CA PHE A 243 14.06 13.34 -48.69
C PHE A 243 13.12 12.17 -48.37
N ALA A 244 12.02 12.03 -49.11
CA ALA A 244 11.11 10.90 -48.94
C ALA A 244 11.79 9.55 -49.26
N ALA A 245 12.59 9.51 -50.33
CA ALA A 245 13.33 8.30 -50.71
C ALA A 245 14.42 7.93 -49.67
N MET A 246 15.10 8.92 -49.07
CA MET A 246 16.06 8.68 -47.99
C MET A 246 15.38 8.15 -46.71
N ALA A 247 14.21 8.70 -46.34
CA ALA A 247 13.47 8.25 -45.17
C ALA A 247 13.01 6.79 -45.29
N GLN A 248 12.55 6.37 -46.48
CA GLN A 248 12.18 4.97 -46.74
C GLN A 248 13.38 4.02 -46.68
N ARG A 249 14.58 4.48 -47.08
CA ARG A 249 15.83 3.70 -46.96
C ARG A 249 16.31 3.57 -45.51
N ALA A 250 15.99 4.51 -44.62
CA ALA A 250 16.38 4.46 -43.21
C ALA A 250 15.51 3.51 -42.35
N ALA A 251 14.31 3.17 -42.80
CA ALA A 251 13.37 2.32 -42.07
C ALA A 251 13.86 0.87 -41.78
N PRO A 252 14.59 0.18 -42.70
CA PRO A 252 15.05 -1.20 -42.44
C PRO A 252 16.36 -1.28 -41.65
N ALA A 253 17.10 -0.19 -41.46
CA ALA A 253 18.44 -0.20 -40.84
C ALA A 253 18.42 -0.04 -39.30
N ASN A 254 17.29 0.34 -38.69
CA ASN A 254 17.17 0.55 -37.25
C ASN A 254 16.76 -0.70 -36.44
N SER A 255 16.79 -1.89 -37.05
CA SER A 255 16.55 -3.16 -36.35
C SER A 255 17.85 -3.77 -35.80
N ILE A 256 18.59 -3.03 -34.96
CA ILE A 256 19.60 -3.63 -34.07
C ILE A 256 18.89 -3.85 -32.73
N ARG A 257 18.52 -5.11 -32.44
CA ARG A 257 17.93 -5.50 -31.15
C ARG A 257 19.01 -5.46 -30.07
N ASN A 258 19.15 -4.35 -29.38
CA ASN A 258 19.88 -4.32 -28.11
C ASN A 258 19.00 -4.95 -27.04
N THR A 259 19.28 -6.20 -26.67
CA THR A 259 18.75 -6.79 -25.44
C THR A 259 19.47 -6.15 -24.25
N SER A 260 18.90 -5.07 -23.71
CA SER A 260 19.31 -4.56 -22.40
C SER A 260 18.74 -5.50 -21.32
N ALA A 261 19.61 -6.29 -20.68
CA ALA A 261 19.25 -6.99 -19.45
C ALA A 261 19.18 -5.96 -18.32
N ALA A 262 17.97 -5.63 -17.87
CA ALA A 262 17.79 -4.88 -16.63
C ALA A 262 18.00 -5.85 -15.46
N ILE A 263 18.91 -5.53 -14.54
CA ILE A 263 19.04 -6.24 -13.26
C ILE A 263 17.83 -5.81 -12.42
N ILE A 264 16.85 -6.69 -12.27
CA ILE A 264 15.60 -6.42 -11.54
C ILE A 264 15.83 -6.58 -10.02
N THR A 265 16.82 -7.38 -9.61
CA THR A 265 17.16 -7.67 -8.21
C THR A 265 18.68 -7.65 -8.01
N ASP A 266 19.18 -6.81 -7.11
CA ASP A 266 20.60 -6.81 -6.72
C ASP A 266 20.87 -7.97 -5.75
N HIS A 267 21.68 -8.94 -6.19
CA HIS A 267 22.05 -10.11 -5.41
C HIS A 267 23.22 -9.84 -4.45
N THR A 268 23.68 -8.59 -4.32
CA THR A 268 24.76 -8.21 -3.39
C THR A 268 24.28 -7.41 -2.19
N ASP A 269 22.99 -7.06 -2.13
CA ASP A 269 22.41 -6.36 -0.97
C ASP A 269 22.49 -7.23 0.30
N PRO A 270 23.15 -6.74 1.38
CA PRO A 270 23.23 -7.44 2.66
C PRO A 270 21.85 -7.78 3.25
N ILE A 271 20.82 -6.97 2.99
CA ILE A 271 19.45 -7.22 3.46
C ILE A 271 18.86 -8.43 2.74
N ALA A 272 19.02 -8.52 1.41
CA ALA A 272 18.58 -9.65 0.61
C ALA A 272 19.35 -10.94 0.96
N ILE A 273 20.64 -10.83 1.24
CA ILE A 273 21.49 -11.93 1.75
C ILE A 273 20.94 -12.44 3.07
N ARG A 274 20.74 -11.55 4.05
CA ARG A 274 20.18 -11.90 5.36
C ARG A 274 18.81 -12.55 5.24
N SER A 275 17.91 -12.04 4.39
CA SER A 275 16.60 -12.68 4.19
C SER A 275 16.72 -14.09 3.63
N ALA A 276 17.59 -14.30 2.63
CA ALA A 276 17.82 -15.63 2.05
C ALA A 276 18.46 -16.61 3.05
N MET A 277 19.38 -16.13 3.88
CA MET A 277 19.94 -16.91 4.99
C MET A 277 18.88 -17.23 6.05
N ALA A 278 17.99 -16.29 6.35
CA ALA A 278 16.87 -16.49 7.29
C ALA A 278 15.88 -17.53 6.75
N ASP A 279 15.58 -17.51 5.45
CA ASP A 279 14.74 -18.50 4.79
C ASP A 279 15.37 -19.90 4.82
N ALA A 280 16.69 -20.00 4.65
CA ALA A 280 17.43 -21.26 4.78
C ALA A 280 17.41 -21.80 6.20
N LEU A 281 17.58 -20.93 7.20
CA LEU A 281 17.50 -21.32 8.60
C LEU A 281 16.05 -21.70 8.97
N ALA A 282 15.05 -20.94 8.51
CA ALA A 282 13.64 -21.25 8.72
C ALA A 282 13.23 -22.60 8.12
N HIS A 283 13.74 -22.96 6.93
CA HIS A 283 13.57 -24.29 6.35
C HIS A 283 14.21 -25.39 7.19
N ARG A 284 15.36 -25.15 7.82
CA ARG A 284 15.98 -26.13 8.73
C ARG A 284 15.18 -26.29 10.02
N LEU A 285 14.60 -25.21 10.54
CA LEU A 285 13.76 -25.23 11.74
C LEU A 285 12.41 -25.91 11.48
N ALA A 286 11.83 -25.72 10.29
CA ALA A 286 10.52 -26.26 9.90
C ALA A 286 10.54 -26.81 8.45
N PRO A 287 11.21 -27.95 8.20
CA PRO A 287 11.46 -28.45 6.83
C PRO A 287 10.19 -28.88 6.09
N ALA A 288 9.14 -29.26 6.82
CA ALA A 288 7.87 -29.66 6.24
C ALA A 288 7.04 -28.47 5.74
N VAL A 289 7.34 -27.23 6.17
CA VAL A 289 6.43 -26.08 6.05
C VAL A 289 7.04 -24.92 5.30
N CYS A 290 8.26 -24.53 5.69
CA CYS A 290 9.00 -23.48 5.02
C CYS A 290 9.62 -24.09 3.76
N LYS A 291 9.15 -23.72 2.57
CA LYS A 291 9.80 -24.16 1.33
C LYS A 291 11.07 -23.38 1.09
N LEU A 292 12.10 -24.08 0.61
CA LEU A 292 13.35 -23.45 0.26
C LEU A 292 13.35 -23.07 -1.22
N GLU A 293 13.30 -21.77 -1.50
CA GLU A 293 13.21 -21.23 -2.86
C GLU A 293 14.27 -20.13 -3.09
N GLY A 294 14.59 -19.90 -4.37
CA GLY A 294 15.55 -18.88 -4.77
C GLY A 294 16.94 -19.07 -4.16
N ARG A 295 17.56 -17.95 -3.75
CA ARG A 295 18.92 -17.91 -3.21
C ARG A 295 19.07 -18.66 -1.88
N ALA A 296 17.98 -18.86 -1.12
CA ALA A 296 18.03 -19.58 0.15
C ALA A 296 18.56 -21.03 -0.01
N VAL A 297 18.47 -21.60 -1.21
CA VAL A 297 19.04 -22.92 -1.55
C VAL A 297 20.55 -22.99 -1.36
N GLU A 298 21.27 -21.90 -1.64
CA GLU A 298 22.73 -21.81 -1.50
C GLU A 298 23.16 -21.98 -0.02
N TYR A 299 22.31 -21.51 0.90
CA TYR A 299 22.58 -21.48 2.34
C TYR A 299 22.01 -22.68 3.11
N ARG A 300 21.39 -23.66 2.42
CA ARG A 300 20.75 -24.84 3.05
C ARG A 300 21.70 -25.62 3.98
N GLY A 301 22.97 -25.74 3.58
CA GLY A 301 23.97 -26.56 4.26
C GLY A 301 24.94 -25.78 5.16
N SER A 302 24.89 -24.45 5.16
CA SER A 302 25.85 -23.62 5.89
C SER A 302 25.67 -23.74 7.40
N ARG A 303 26.76 -23.79 8.17
CA ARG A 303 26.66 -23.71 9.63
C ARG A 303 26.26 -22.30 10.04
N VAL A 304 25.67 -22.16 11.23
CA VAL A 304 25.26 -20.85 11.73
C VAL A 304 26.45 -19.88 11.81
N LEU A 305 27.62 -20.34 12.26
CA LEU A 305 28.85 -19.54 12.29
C LEU A 305 29.34 -19.16 10.88
N ASP A 306 29.15 -20.03 9.88
CA ASP A 306 29.50 -19.72 8.49
C ASP A 306 28.56 -18.65 7.92
N LEU A 307 27.27 -18.69 8.24
CA LEU A 307 26.30 -17.64 7.87
C LEU A 307 26.66 -16.30 8.50
N VAL A 308 27.10 -16.29 9.77
CA VAL A 308 27.60 -15.07 10.43
C VAL A 308 28.83 -14.52 9.71
N GLY A 309 29.71 -15.41 9.26
CA GLY A 309 30.89 -15.05 8.48
C GLY A 309 30.52 -14.44 7.12
N ASP A 310 29.67 -15.12 6.35
CA ASP A 310 29.21 -14.67 5.04
C ASP A 310 28.45 -13.34 5.12
N LEU A 311 27.66 -13.13 6.18
CA LEU A 311 26.93 -11.88 6.41
C LEU A 311 27.87 -10.72 6.78
N ALA A 312 28.91 -10.98 7.58
CA ALA A 312 29.93 -9.99 7.88
C ALA A 312 30.73 -9.59 6.64
N VAL A 313 31.06 -10.56 5.76
CA VAL A 313 31.70 -10.27 4.47
C VAL A 313 30.77 -9.48 3.54
N ALA A 314 29.48 -9.82 3.52
CA ALA A 314 28.47 -9.08 2.75
C ALA A 314 28.35 -7.61 3.20
N ASN A 315 28.45 -7.34 4.50
CA ASN A 315 28.50 -5.99 5.07
C ASN A 315 29.83 -5.25 4.81
N GLY A 316 30.79 -5.86 4.10
CA GLY A 316 32.06 -5.24 3.73
C GLY A 316 33.17 -5.41 4.78
N GLU A 317 32.96 -6.26 5.79
CA GLU A 317 33.97 -6.47 6.82
C GLU A 317 35.03 -7.50 6.43
N ARG A 318 36.26 -7.25 6.86
CA ARG A 318 37.40 -8.16 6.64
C ARG A 318 37.59 -9.06 7.83
N ILE A 319 36.95 -10.22 7.79
CA ILE A 319 37.06 -11.25 8.82
C ILE A 319 37.69 -12.53 8.27
N ASN A 320 38.40 -13.25 9.11
CA ASN A 320 38.91 -14.57 8.75
C ASN A 320 37.84 -15.63 9.01
N LEU A 321 37.19 -16.13 7.96
CA LEU A 321 36.15 -17.17 8.09
C LEU A 321 36.68 -18.50 8.66
N ARG A 322 38.00 -18.72 8.68
CA ARG A 322 38.60 -19.92 9.27
C ARG A 322 38.75 -19.83 10.80
N ASP A 323 38.65 -18.64 11.37
CA ASP A 323 38.76 -18.43 12.81
C ASP A 323 37.39 -18.57 13.49
N GLN A 324 37.08 -19.80 13.90
CA GLN A 324 35.82 -20.13 14.58
C GLN A 324 35.68 -19.43 15.94
N GLY A 325 36.80 -19.11 16.60
CA GLY A 325 36.80 -18.38 17.87
C GLY A 325 36.36 -16.93 17.68
N ALA A 326 36.93 -16.25 16.68
CA ALA A 326 36.55 -14.89 16.32
C ALA A 326 35.11 -14.79 15.77
N LEU A 327 34.66 -15.77 14.97
CA LEU A 327 33.27 -15.85 14.51
C LEU A 327 32.29 -16.05 15.66
N LEU A 328 32.62 -16.90 16.64
CA LEU A 328 31.81 -17.12 17.82
C LEU A 328 31.78 -15.89 18.73
N GLU A 329 32.94 -15.26 18.96
CA GLU A 329 33.03 -14.01 19.71
C GLU A 329 32.25 -12.89 19.05
N ARG A 330 32.16 -12.87 17.71
CA ARG A 330 31.30 -11.93 16.98
C ARG A 330 29.81 -12.30 17.08
N ALA A 331 29.46 -13.56 16.91
CA ALA A 331 28.08 -14.04 17.04
C ALA A 331 27.52 -13.78 18.47
N VAL A 332 28.39 -13.85 19.49
CA VAL A 332 28.02 -13.73 20.91
C VAL A 332 28.41 -12.38 21.52
N GLY A 333 29.26 -11.59 20.86
CA GLY A 333 29.88 -10.38 21.39
C GLY A 333 28.97 -9.16 21.39
N SER A 334 29.03 -8.39 22.48
CA SER A 334 28.18 -7.21 22.75
C SER A 334 28.69 -5.90 22.13
N HIS A 335 29.85 -5.90 21.48
CA HIS A 335 30.51 -4.69 20.96
C HIS A 335 30.46 -4.57 19.43
N SER A 336 29.81 -5.52 18.76
CA SER A 336 29.51 -5.44 17.33
C SER A 336 28.00 -5.33 17.17
N THR A 337 27.54 -4.54 16.21
CA THR A 337 26.17 -4.62 15.69
C THR A 337 26.00 -5.98 15.02
N SER A 338 25.86 -7.04 15.81
CA SER A 338 25.80 -8.39 15.30
C SER A 338 24.46 -8.58 14.61
N ASP A 339 24.48 -8.77 13.30
CA ASP A 339 23.29 -9.14 12.52
C ASP A 339 22.81 -10.57 12.83
N PHE A 340 23.54 -11.32 13.66
CA PHE A 340 23.21 -12.69 14.03
C PHE A 340 21.91 -12.81 14.87
N PRO A 341 21.73 -12.08 15.99
CA PRO A 341 20.45 -12.00 16.68
C PRO A 341 19.27 -11.63 15.76
N LEU A 342 19.48 -10.71 14.82
CA LEU A 342 18.45 -10.30 13.85
C LEU A 342 18.14 -11.43 12.85
N LEU A 343 19.16 -12.06 12.28
CA LEU A 343 19.01 -13.22 11.40
C LEU A 343 18.29 -14.38 12.09
N LEU A 344 18.65 -14.66 13.34
CA LEU A 344 18.02 -15.71 14.13
C LEU A 344 16.56 -15.36 14.44
N ALA A 345 16.26 -14.11 14.82
CA ALA A 345 14.89 -13.66 15.06
C ALA A 345 14.02 -13.72 13.80
N ASP A 346 14.56 -13.32 12.65
CA ASP A 346 13.83 -13.39 11.36
C ASP A 346 13.53 -14.85 10.98
N ALA A 347 14.51 -15.74 11.12
CA ALA A 347 14.34 -17.15 10.83
C ALA A 347 13.36 -17.84 11.79
N THR A 348 13.44 -17.55 13.08
CA THR A 348 12.54 -18.14 14.08
C THR A 348 11.12 -17.61 13.92
N ASN A 349 10.92 -16.33 13.61
CA ASN A 349 9.59 -15.76 13.33
C ASN A 349 8.98 -16.37 12.07
N LYS A 350 9.77 -16.54 10.99
CA LYS A 350 9.29 -17.21 9.76
C LYS A 350 8.89 -18.67 10.01
N ALA A 351 9.73 -19.43 10.70
CA ALA A 351 9.43 -20.82 11.06
C ALA A 351 8.23 -20.92 12.01
N LEU A 352 8.11 -19.99 12.96
CA LEU A 352 7.01 -19.94 13.91
C LEU A 352 5.68 -19.66 13.22
N LEU A 353 5.63 -18.65 12.35
CA LEU A 353 4.43 -18.31 11.60
C LEU A 353 3.99 -19.48 10.72
N ALA A 354 4.92 -20.17 10.07
CA ALA A 354 4.64 -21.34 9.27
C ALA A 354 4.03 -22.49 10.11
N ASN A 355 4.64 -22.81 11.26
CA ASN A 355 4.12 -23.82 12.18
C ASN A 355 2.76 -23.42 12.77
N TYR A 356 2.57 -22.14 13.06
CA TYR A 356 1.32 -21.59 13.55
C TYR A 356 0.20 -21.64 12.51
N ALA A 357 0.50 -21.50 11.22
CA ALA A 357 -0.47 -21.66 10.15
C ALA A 357 -0.98 -23.12 10.02
N ILE A 358 -0.19 -24.12 10.45
CA ILE A 358 -0.62 -25.52 10.50
C ILE A 358 -1.56 -25.77 11.67
N ALA A 359 -1.26 -25.17 12.82
CA ALA A 359 -2.16 -25.21 13.96
C ALA A 359 -3.40 -24.36 13.64
N GLN A 360 -4.40 -24.96 13.02
CA GLN A 360 -5.69 -24.33 12.72
C GLN A 360 -6.65 -24.55 13.90
N PRO A 361 -6.72 -23.62 14.87
CA PRO A 361 -7.63 -23.75 15.99
C PRO A 361 -9.08 -23.70 15.50
N THR A 362 -9.95 -24.47 16.15
CA THR A 362 -11.33 -24.68 15.73
C THR A 362 -12.18 -23.41 15.79
N TYR A 363 -11.87 -22.48 16.71
CA TYR A 363 -12.59 -21.22 16.85
C TYR A 363 -12.63 -20.39 15.56
N ARG A 364 -11.61 -20.49 14.70
CA ARG A 364 -11.52 -19.73 13.44
C ARG A 364 -12.65 -20.06 12.46
N LYS A 365 -13.28 -21.24 12.58
CA LYS A 365 -14.43 -21.63 11.76
C LYS A 365 -15.71 -20.91 12.18
N ILE A 366 -15.88 -20.67 13.48
CA ILE A 366 -17.11 -20.13 14.08
C ILE A 366 -17.03 -18.63 14.39
N ALA A 367 -15.83 -18.05 14.38
CA ALA A 367 -15.60 -16.66 14.71
C ALA A 367 -15.27 -15.82 13.47
N ALA A 368 -15.74 -14.58 13.42
CA ALA A 368 -15.42 -13.63 12.36
C ALA A 368 -14.13 -12.86 12.69
N ARG A 369 -13.21 -12.78 11.72
CA ARG A 369 -11.97 -12.01 11.86
C ARG A 369 -12.24 -10.50 11.73
N LYS A 370 -11.73 -9.70 12.66
CA LYS A 370 -11.79 -8.23 12.65
C LYS A 370 -10.43 -7.63 13.00
N PRO A 371 -9.99 -6.54 12.34
CA PRO A 371 -8.75 -5.87 12.70
C PRO A 371 -8.92 -5.06 14.00
N PHE A 372 -7.93 -5.09 14.88
CA PHE A 372 -7.84 -4.22 16.07
C PHE A 372 -6.64 -3.30 15.89
N ASN A 373 -6.84 -1.99 16.06
CA ASN A 373 -5.75 -1.02 15.87
C ASN A 373 -4.99 -0.74 17.18
N ASP A 374 -5.67 -0.85 18.32
CA ASP A 374 -5.11 -0.60 19.65
C ASP A 374 -5.69 -1.55 20.72
N PHE A 375 -5.22 -1.40 21.96
CA PHE A 375 -5.70 -2.16 23.12
C PHE A 375 -6.92 -1.52 23.79
N LYS A 376 -7.52 -0.47 23.22
CA LYS A 376 -8.71 0.14 23.78
C LYS A 376 -9.94 -0.69 23.43
N PRO A 377 -11.04 -0.56 24.20
CA PRO A 377 -12.30 -1.22 23.86
C PRO A 377 -12.78 -0.77 22.47
N HIS A 378 -12.88 -1.72 21.54
CA HIS A 378 -13.43 -1.49 20.21
C HIS A 378 -14.93 -1.77 20.22
N SER A 379 -15.73 -0.81 19.77
CA SER A 379 -17.18 -0.95 19.65
C SER A 379 -17.57 -1.52 18.28
N PHE A 380 -18.19 -2.69 18.28
CA PHE A 380 -18.86 -3.25 17.11
C PHE A 380 -20.30 -2.74 17.09
N LEU A 381 -20.52 -1.66 16.34
CA LEU A 381 -21.85 -1.11 16.11
C LEU A 381 -22.57 -1.98 15.07
N ARG A 382 -23.75 -2.46 15.44
CA ARG A 382 -24.73 -3.02 14.53
C ARG A 382 -25.83 -1.99 14.30
N VAL A 383 -25.92 -1.55 13.05
CA VAL A 383 -27.01 -0.72 12.56
C VAL A 383 -28.18 -1.65 12.23
N GLY A 384 -29.39 -1.22 12.59
CA GLY A 384 -30.64 -1.92 12.34
C GLY A 384 -31.00 -1.98 10.86
N ASP A 385 -32.18 -2.53 10.58
CA ASP A 385 -32.64 -2.72 9.21
C ASP A 385 -33.21 -1.44 8.62
N PHE A 386 -33.21 -1.37 7.29
CA PHE A 386 -33.93 -0.32 6.60
C PHE A 386 -35.45 -0.47 6.83
N PRO A 387 -36.20 0.62 7.05
CA PRO A 387 -37.64 0.54 7.26
C PRO A 387 -38.34 -0.17 6.09
N ALA A 388 -39.32 -1.02 6.40
CA ALA A 388 -40.06 -1.76 5.38
C ALA A 388 -40.67 -0.82 4.33
N PHE A 389 -40.55 -1.19 3.05
CA PHE A 389 -41.19 -0.47 1.96
C PHE A 389 -42.70 -0.49 2.15
N ARG A 390 -43.30 0.70 2.21
CA ARG A 390 -44.75 0.87 2.24
C ARG A 390 -45.21 1.32 0.87
N GLU A 391 -46.36 0.81 0.44
CA GLU A 391 -46.99 1.26 -0.79
C GLU A 391 -47.28 2.76 -0.69
N ILE A 392 -46.81 3.50 -1.69
CA ILE A 392 -47.04 4.93 -1.83
C ILE A 392 -48.20 5.08 -2.82
N ALA A 393 -49.35 5.57 -2.35
CA ALA A 393 -50.48 5.89 -3.22
C ALA A 393 -50.09 7.00 -4.22
N GLU A 394 -50.83 7.16 -5.33
CA GLU A 394 -50.49 8.08 -6.43
C GLU A 394 -50.28 9.56 -6.02
N ASN A 395 -50.76 9.97 -4.83
CA ASN A 395 -50.50 11.28 -4.21
C ASN A 395 -49.99 11.17 -2.76
N GLY A 396 -49.39 10.03 -2.39
CA GLY A 396 -48.92 9.74 -1.04
C GLY A 396 -47.51 10.25 -0.77
N GLU A 397 -47.25 10.68 0.46
CA GLU A 397 -45.90 11.06 0.91
C GLU A 397 -45.09 9.83 1.34
N VAL A 398 -43.77 9.87 1.10
CA VAL A 398 -42.82 8.85 1.57
C VAL A 398 -42.74 8.92 3.09
N LYS A 399 -43.11 7.83 3.77
CA LYS A 399 -42.96 7.73 5.23
C LYS A 399 -41.54 7.31 5.58
N TYR A 400 -40.82 8.18 6.27
CA TYR A 400 -39.49 7.89 6.81
C TYR A 400 -39.61 7.10 8.12
N GLY A 401 -38.90 5.97 8.21
CA GLY A 401 -38.78 5.19 9.44
C GLY A 401 -37.48 5.52 10.19
N THR A 402 -37.37 5.03 11.42
CA THR A 402 -36.17 5.11 12.25
C THR A 402 -35.36 3.82 12.12
N ILE A 403 -34.04 3.91 12.25
CA ILE A 403 -33.12 2.78 12.29
C ILE A 403 -32.61 2.64 13.72
N SER A 404 -32.65 1.43 14.29
CA SER A 404 -32.12 1.16 15.63
C SER A 404 -30.62 0.86 15.60
N GLU A 405 -29.93 1.01 16.73
CA GLU A 405 -28.48 0.75 16.85
C GLU A 405 -28.17 -0.03 18.13
N SER A 406 -27.21 -0.95 18.07
CA SER A 406 -26.66 -1.68 19.22
C SER A 406 -25.15 -1.77 19.09
N ALA A 407 -24.41 -1.64 20.20
CA ALA A 407 -22.95 -1.61 20.18
C ALA A 407 -22.35 -2.53 21.24
N GLU A 408 -21.60 -3.54 20.81
CA GLU A 408 -20.85 -4.44 21.70
C GLU A 408 -19.38 -4.04 21.78
N LYS A 409 -18.75 -4.20 22.94
CA LYS A 409 -17.35 -3.81 23.16
C LYS A 409 -16.46 -5.03 23.35
N VAL A 410 -15.38 -5.12 22.57
CA VAL A 410 -14.34 -6.14 22.74
C VAL A 410 -13.00 -5.45 22.92
N THR A 411 -12.21 -5.93 23.87
CA THR A 411 -10.90 -5.37 24.22
C THR A 411 -9.81 -6.41 23.98
N ALA A 412 -8.77 -6.02 23.24
CA ALA A 412 -7.59 -6.86 23.04
C ALA A 412 -6.72 -6.93 24.30
N LYS A 413 -6.03 -8.05 24.48
CA LYS A 413 -5.10 -8.28 25.59
C LYS A 413 -3.77 -8.79 25.06
N GLU A 414 -2.70 -8.40 25.74
CA GLU A 414 -1.35 -8.90 25.51
C GLU A 414 -1.11 -10.15 26.36
N PHE A 415 -0.63 -11.22 25.72
CA PHE A 415 -0.21 -12.46 26.37
C PHE A 415 1.27 -12.68 26.10
N GLY A 416 2.05 -13.08 27.11
CA GLY A 416 3.47 -13.31 26.93
C GLY A 416 4.03 -14.38 27.87
N THR A 417 4.97 -15.19 27.38
CA THR A 417 5.71 -16.18 28.17
C THR A 417 7.10 -16.38 27.60
N GLY A 418 8.09 -16.62 28.45
CA GLY A 418 9.47 -16.84 28.01
C GLY A 418 10.24 -17.84 28.86
N ILE A 419 11.35 -18.33 28.30
CA ILE A 419 12.28 -19.27 28.92
C ILE A 419 13.69 -18.67 28.81
N ALA A 420 14.52 -18.87 29.84
CA ALA A 420 15.92 -18.49 29.84
C ALA A 420 16.81 -19.71 29.57
N ILE A 421 17.72 -19.59 28.60
CA ILE A 421 18.66 -20.65 28.21
C ILE A 421 20.07 -20.25 28.68
N GLY A 422 20.66 -21.05 29.56
CA GLY A 422 22.01 -20.80 30.06
C GLY A 422 23.10 -20.95 28.98
N ARG A 423 24.18 -20.17 29.09
CA ARG A 423 25.31 -20.14 28.14
C ARG A 423 25.88 -21.51 27.77
N ARG A 424 25.95 -22.45 28.71
CA ARG A 424 26.50 -23.79 28.48
C ARG A 424 25.66 -24.61 27.49
N ALA A 425 24.34 -24.44 27.50
CA ALA A 425 23.44 -25.11 26.56
C ALA A 425 23.59 -24.54 25.13
N LEU A 426 23.91 -23.25 25.00
CA LEU A 426 24.18 -22.62 23.70
C LEU A 426 25.54 -23.06 23.12
N ILE A 427 26.56 -23.23 23.96
CA ILE A 427 27.90 -23.65 23.52
C ILE A 427 27.91 -25.11 23.03
N ASN A 428 27.07 -25.97 23.61
CA ASN A 428 27.01 -27.38 23.26
C ASN A 428 26.19 -27.66 21.98
N ASP A 429 25.80 -26.62 21.23
CA ASP A 429 25.17 -26.71 19.92
C ASP A 429 23.86 -27.51 19.89
N ASP A 430 23.02 -27.35 20.92
CA ASP A 430 21.64 -27.86 20.94
C ASP A 430 20.70 -26.96 20.11
N LEU A 431 21.00 -26.77 18.83
CA LEU A 431 20.11 -26.08 17.87
C LEU A 431 18.77 -26.81 17.68
N SER A 432 18.74 -28.12 17.91
CA SER A 432 17.48 -28.90 17.91
C SER A 432 16.52 -28.44 19.01
N ALA A 433 17.03 -28.00 20.17
CA ALA A 433 16.17 -27.45 21.22
C ALA A 433 15.51 -26.13 20.77
N LEU A 434 16.22 -25.30 19.98
CA LEU A 434 15.67 -24.06 19.40
C LEU A 434 14.58 -24.30 18.35
N SER A 435 14.70 -25.34 17.52
CA SER A 435 13.60 -25.75 16.61
C SER A 435 12.39 -26.27 17.36
N ASP A 436 12.61 -27.06 18.42
CA ASP A 436 11.54 -27.59 19.24
C ASP A 436 10.77 -26.46 19.94
N PHE A 437 11.47 -25.41 20.42
CA PHE A 437 10.82 -24.25 21.04
C PHE A 437 9.89 -23.50 20.08
N SER A 438 10.29 -23.29 18.83
CA SER A 438 9.42 -22.60 17.85
C SER A 438 8.12 -23.40 17.60
N ALA A 439 8.23 -24.72 17.41
CA ALA A 439 7.06 -25.58 17.24
C ALA A 439 6.16 -25.63 18.49
N MET A 440 6.78 -25.69 19.68
CA MET A 440 6.07 -25.65 20.97
C MET A 440 5.33 -24.33 21.18
N ILE A 441 5.96 -23.19 20.87
CA ILE A 441 5.35 -21.86 20.97
C ILE A 441 4.17 -21.75 20.00
N ALA A 442 4.32 -22.18 18.74
CA ALA A 442 3.23 -22.16 17.77
C ALA A 442 2.02 -22.98 18.22
N THR A 443 2.27 -24.22 18.67
CA THR A 443 1.22 -25.12 19.15
C THR A 443 0.53 -24.55 20.38
N ARG A 444 1.31 -24.02 21.33
CA ARG A 444 0.76 -23.43 22.55
C ARG A 444 -0.06 -22.18 22.27
N ALA A 445 0.41 -21.29 21.39
CA ALA A 445 -0.32 -20.09 21.00
C ALA A 445 -1.68 -20.44 20.39
N ALA A 446 -1.74 -21.43 19.49
CA ALA A 446 -3.01 -21.87 18.90
C ALA A 446 -3.98 -22.46 19.94
N VAL A 447 -3.47 -23.24 20.90
CA VAL A 447 -4.28 -23.79 22.00
C VAL A 447 -4.80 -22.69 22.91
N ASP A 448 -3.96 -21.72 23.28
CA ASP A 448 -4.34 -20.62 24.17
C ASP A 448 -5.36 -19.68 23.51
N GLU A 449 -5.23 -19.38 22.22
CA GLU A 449 -6.24 -18.63 21.48
C GLU A 449 -7.59 -19.33 21.47
N ASN A 450 -7.57 -20.65 21.25
CA ASN A 450 -8.77 -21.47 21.28
C ASN A 450 -9.42 -21.42 22.66
N ALA A 451 -8.63 -21.58 23.73
CA ALA A 451 -9.11 -21.47 25.09
C ALA A 451 -9.70 -20.07 25.40
N VAL A 452 -9.09 -18.99 24.91
CA VAL A 452 -9.62 -17.62 25.08
C VAL A 452 -10.94 -17.43 24.35
N ALA A 453 -11.06 -17.91 23.12
CA ALA A 453 -12.28 -17.85 22.32
C ALA A 453 -13.44 -18.64 22.96
N TYR A 454 -13.20 -19.90 23.33
CA TYR A 454 -14.20 -20.73 24.01
C TYR A 454 -14.50 -20.25 25.43
N LYS A 455 -13.55 -19.61 26.12
CA LYS A 455 -13.81 -18.96 27.41
C LYS A 455 -14.77 -17.78 27.25
N ALA A 456 -14.64 -16.98 26.20
CA ALA A 456 -15.60 -15.91 25.90
C ALA A 456 -17.01 -16.46 25.66
N LEU A 457 -17.12 -17.59 24.95
CA LEU A 457 -18.39 -18.29 24.72
C LEU A 457 -18.99 -18.86 26.02
N LYS A 458 -18.20 -19.61 26.79
CA LYS A 458 -18.60 -20.26 28.06
C LYS A 458 -18.93 -19.26 29.16
N ALA A 459 -18.32 -18.08 29.16
CA ALA A 459 -18.60 -17.04 30.14
C ALA A 459 -20.06 -16.56 30.10
N ASN A 460 -20.73 -16.71 28.95
CA ASN A 460 -22.13 -16.34 28.76
C ASN A 460 -22.45 -14.92 29.28
N ALA A 461 -21.55 -13.98 29.00
CA ALA A 461 -21.65 -12.60 29.50
C ALA A 461 -22.91 -11.91 28.96
N ALA A 462 -23.40 -10.92 29.71
CA ALA A 462 -24.49 -10.07 29.25
C ALA A 462 -24.03 -9.20 28.08
N LEU A 463 -24.89 -9.10 27.06
CA LEU A 463 -24.71 -8.19 25.93
C LEU A 463 -25.18 -6.77 26.31
N SER A 464 -25.13 -5.84 25.36
CA SER A 464 -25.55 -4.44 25.52
C SER A 464 -27.02 -4.26 25.95
N ASP A 465 -27.85 -5.29 25.78
CA ASP A 465 -29.24 -5.38 26.26
C ASP A 465 -29.37 -5.77 27.74
N GLY A 466 -28.26 -6.12 28.40
CA GLY A 466 -28.24 -6.58 29.79
C GLY A 466 -28.63 -8.05 29.97
N VAL A 467 -28.88 -8.78 28.88
CA VAL A 467 -29.27 -10.20 28.89
C VAL A 467 -28.07 -11.05 28.49
N ALA A 468 -27.91 -12.20 29.14
CA ALA A 468 -26.83 -13.15 28.84
C ALA A 468 -26.87 -13.61 27.37
N LEU A 469 -25.69 -13.86 26.78
CA LEU A 469 -25.55 -14.31 25.38
C LEU A 469 -26.57 -15.42 25.03
N PHE A 470 -26.60 -16.50 25.81
CA PHE A 470 -27.57 -17.58 25.73
C PHE A 470 -28.62 -17.45 26.82
N HIS A 471 -29.84 -17.05 26.41
CA HIS A 471 -30.96 -16.85 27.31
C HIS A 471 -32.30 -17.23 26.65
N ALA A 472 -33.32 -17.48 27.48
CA ALA A 472 -34.66 -17.78 26.99
C ALA A 472 -35.27 -16.59 26.23
N ASP A 473 -34.99 -15.35 26.66
CA ASP A 473 -35.49 -14.13 26.03
C ASP A 473 -34.91 -13.93 24.61
N HIS A 474 -33.67 -14.34 24.41
CA HIS A 474 -33.01 -14.37 23.09
C HIS A 474 -33.47 -15.54 22.22
N LYS A 475 -34.28 -16.45 22.77
CA LYS A 475 -34.78 -17.67 22.09
C LYS A 475 -33.66 -18.49 21.45
N ASN A 476 -32.48 -18.45 22.06
CA ASN A 476 -31.27 -19.06 21.54
C ASN A 476 -30.68 -20.09 22.53
N LYS A 477 -31.49 -20.55 23.49
CA LYS A 477 -31.13 -21.53 24.48
C LYS A 477 -32.25 -22.56 24.66
N ALA A 478 -31.90 -23.83 24.75
CA ALA A 478 -32.83 -24.90 25.11
C ALA A 478 -33.36 -24.72 26.54
N ALA A 479 -34.66 -24.91 26.73
CA ALA A 479 -35.30 -24.77 28.05
C ALA A 479 -34.75 -25.76 29.07
N THR A 480 -34.47 -26.99 28.62
CA THR A 480 -33.82 -28.05 29.39
C THR A 480 -32.69 -28.65 28.56
N GLY A 481 -31.66 -29.19 29.22
CA GLY A 481 -30.63 -29.97 28.55
C GLY A 481 -31.24 -31.21 27.90
N THR A 482 -31.02 -31.41 26.60
CA THR A 482 -31.54 -32.57 25.87
C THR A 482 -30.44 -33.32 25.15
N VAL A 483 -30.71 -34.59 24.85
CA VAL A 483 -29.83 -35.42 24.02
C VAL A 483 -29.73 -34.81 22.61
N LEU A 484 -28.58 -35.03 21.95
CA LEU A 484 -28.39 -34.67 20.56
C LEU A 484 -29.08 -35.69 19.64
N ASP A 485 -30.28 -35.34 19.16
CA ASP A 485 -31.09 -36.13 18.23
C ASP A 485 -31.74 -35.25 17.14
N ALA A 486 -32.42 -35.88 16.18
CA ALA A 486 -33.04 -35.20 15.05
C ALA A 486 -34.13 -34.20 15.46
N ASP A 487 -34.89 -34.52 16.50
CA ASP A 487 -36.01 -33.68 16.97
C ASP A 487 -35.47 -32.41 17.65
N ASN A 488 -34.49 -32.54 18.54
CA ASN A 488 -33.91 -31.39 19.23
C ASN A 488 -33.08 -30.50 18.30
N VAL A 489 -32.45 -31.09 17.27
CA VAL A 489 -31.78 -30.32 16.21
C VAL A 489 -32.80 -29.59 15.35
N SER A 490 -33.96 -30.19 15.06
CA SER A 490 -35.03 -29.49 14.35
C SER A 490 -35.52 -28.24 15.10
N ALA A 491 -35.62 -28.34 16.44
CA ALA A 491 -35.97 -27.21 17.29
C ALA A 491 -34.88 -26.12 17.28
N ALA A 492 -33.60 -26.50 17.33
CA ALA A 492 -32.48 -25.56 17.23
C ALA A 492 -32.45 -24.83 15.88
N VAL A 493 -32.67 -25.55 14.77
CA VAL A 493 -32.73 -24.98 13.42
C VAL A 493 -33.94 -24.06 13.26
N ALA A 494 -35.11 -24.46 13.79
CA ALA A 494 -36.29 -23.62 13.79
C ALA A 494 -36.07 -22.33 14.61
N ALA A 495 -35.41 -22.43 15.76
CA ALA A 495 -35.05 -21.28 16.59
C ALA A 495 -34.12 -20.32 15.85
N LEU A 496 -33.07 -20.82 15.18
CA LEU A 496 -32.17 -20.01 14.36
C LEU A 496 -32.87 -19.31 13.20
N ARG A 497 -33.75 -20.01 12.48
CA ARG A 497 -34.54 -19.41 11.39
C ARG A 497 -35.54 -18.37 11.89
N ALA A 498 -36.07 -18.54 13.09
CA ALA A 498 -37.01 -17.63 13.73
C ALA A 498 -36.34 -16.39 14.36
N GLN A 499 -35.00 -16.31 14.35
CA GLN A 499 -34.29 -15.14 14.87
C GLN A 499 -34.66 -13.89 14.09
N LYS A 500 -34.81 -12.79 14.83
CA LYS A 500 -35.21 -11.49 14.28
C LYS A 500 -34.08 -10.49 14.44
N SER A 501 -33.93 -9.60 13.46
CA SER A 501 -33.07 -8.43 13.54
C SER A 501 -33.54 -7.46 14.62
N LEU A 502 -32.78 -6.40 14.86
CA LEU A 502 -33.06 -5.39 15.89
C LEU A 502 -34.43 -4.72 15.70
N ASP A 503 -34.87 -4.54 14.44
CA ASP A 503 -36.16 -3.95 14.07
C ASP A 503 -37.26 -4.99 13.76
N GLY A 504 -37.01 -6.27 14.09
CA GLY A 504 -38.04 -7.31 14.02
C GLY A 504 -38.16 -8.05 12.68
N MET A 505 -37.30 -7.77 11.69
CA MET A 505 -37.21 -8.55 10.44
C MET A 505 -36.74 -9.98 10.73
N ALA A 506 -37.38 -11.00 10.14
CA ALA A 506 -36.92 -12.37 10.25
C ALA A 506 -35.62 -12.57 9.46
N LEU A 507 -34.56 -13.04 10.12
CA LEU A 507 -33.23 -13.22 9.50
C LEU A 507 -33.10 -14.52 8.72
N ASN A 508 -33.96 -15.51 8.98
CA ASN A 508 -33.94 -16.83 8.33
C ASN A 508 -32.53 -17.45 8.25
N LEU A 509 -31.82 -17.44 9.38
CA LEU A 509 -30.43 -17.91 9.44
C LEU A 509 -30.38 -19.42 9.23
N GLN A 510 -29.44 -19.85 8.37
CA GLN A 510 -29.18 -21.26 8.13
C GLN A 510 -28.09 -21.77 9.08
N PRO A 511 -28.23 -22.98 9.65
CA PRO A 511 -27.16 -23.61 10.40
C PRO A 511 -25.99 -23.93 9.47
N ALA A 512 -24.77 -23.61 9.89
CA ALA A 512 -23.54 -23.90 9.15
C ALA A 512 -22.60 -24.80 9.93
N PHE A 513 -22.54 -24.65 11.25
CA PHE A 513 -21.63 -25.41 12.11
C PHE A 513 -22.38 -26.05 13.29
N LEU A 514 -22.10 -27.32 13.53
CA LEU A 514 -22.50 -28.03 14.74
C LEU A 514 -21.25 -28.22 15.60
N VAL A 515 -21.22 -27.58 16.77
CA VAL A 515 -20.06 -27.60 17.67
C VAL A 515 -20.36 -28.45 18.89
N VAL A 516 -19.55 -29.48 19.12
CA VAL A 516 -19.75 -30.45 20.20
C VAL A 516 -18.45 -30.76 20.94
N GLY A 517 -18.58 -31.21 22.19
CA GLY A 517 -17.48 -31.80 22.92
C GLY A 517 -17.16 -33.23 22.47
N PRO A 518 -16.00 -33.80 22.87
CA PRO A 518 -15.59 -35.15 22.48
C PRO A 518 -16.59 -36.25 22.87
N GLN A 519 -17.35 -36.05 23.96
CA GLN A 519 -18.35 -37.01 24.44
C GLN A 519 -19.55 -37.18 23.49
N GLN A 520 -19.87 -36.14 22.71
CA GLN A 520 -21.02 -36.13 21.78
C GLN A 520 -20.60 -36.32 20.32
N GLU A 521 -19.30 -36.52 20.04
CA GLU A 521 -18.77 -36.65 18.69
C GLU A 521 -19.42 -37.81 17.92
N VAL A 522 -19.56 -38.98 18.55
CA VAL A 522 -20.14 -40.16 17.89
C VAL A 522 -21.63 -39.93 17.56
N ALA A 523 -22.36 -39.27 18.46
CA ALA A 523 -23.76 -38.92 18.23
C ALA A 523 -23.90 -37.91 17.09
N ALA A 524 -23.06 -36.87 17.08
CA ALA A 524 -23.04 -35.84 16.05
C ALA A 524 -22.66 -36.40 14.67
N ARG A 525 -21.66 -37.28 14.59
CA ARG A 525 -21.30 -37.95 13.32
C ARG A 525 -22.43 -38.83 12.79
N LYS A 526 -23.15 -39.55 13.66
CA LYS A 526 -24.34 -40.34 13.26
C LYS A 526 -25.46 -39.45 12.72
N LEU A 527 -25.69 -38.31 13.37
CA LEU A 527 -26.69 -37.32 12.95
C LEU A 527 -26.35 -36.68 11.60
N LEU A 528 -25.07 -36.46 11.29
CA LEU A 528 -24.66 -35.84 10.03
C LEU A 528 -24.49 -36.84 8.89
N ALA A 529 -24.34 -38.13 9.19
CA ALA A 529 -24.18 -39.17 8.19
C ALA A 529 -25.50 -39.45 7.43
N ALA A 530 -25.41 -39.49 6.10
CA ALA A 530 -26.46 -40.03 5.26
C ALA A 530 -26.43 -41.57 5.34
N VAL A 531 -27.41 -42.17 6.02
CA VAL A 531 -27.54 -43.64 6.11
C VAL A 531 -28.78 -44.07 5.35
N VAL A 532 -28.66 -45.12 4.54
CA VAL A 532 -29.81 -45.76 3.86
C VAL A 532 -30.60 -46.53 4.92
N ALA A 533 -31.74 -45.97 5.33
CA ALA A 533 -32.60 -46.59 6.32
C ALA A 533 -33.45 -47.71 5.70
N ALA A 534 -33.67 -48.80 6.46
CA ALA A 534 -34.52 -49.93 6.04
C ALA A 534 -36.03 -49.59 6.09
N LYS A 535 -36.40 -48.53 6.82
CA LYS A 535 -37.77 -48.00 6.92
C LYS A 535 -37.76 -46.50 6.62
N SER A 536 -38.80 -46.01 5.96
CA SER A 536 -38.93 -44.58 5.62
C SER A 536 -38.99 -43.65 6.83
N ALA A 537 -39.49 -44.13 7.97
CA ALA A 537 -39.53 -43.38 9.23
C ALA A 537 -38.15 -43.16 9.87
N ASP A 538 -37.17 -44.00 9.55
CA ASP A 538 -35.82 -43.96 10.13
C ASP A 538 -34.82 -43.20 9.22
N VAL A 539 -35.31 -42.59 8.13
CA VAL A 539 -34.47 -41.82 7.20
C VAL A 539 -33.99 -40.55 7.87
N ASN A 540 -32.67 -40.37 7.91
CA ASN A 540 -32.06 -39.16 8.43
C ASN A 540 -32.24 -37.98 7.46
N VAL A 541 -33.16 -37.07 7.80
CA VAL A 541 -33.45 -35.86 7.02
C VAL A 541 -32.39 -34.76 7.23
N TRP A 542 -31.61 -34.84 8.30
CA TRP A 542 -30.61 -33.84 8.68
C TRP A 542 -29.20 -34.20 8.21
N ALA A 543 -29.05 -35.17 7.30
CA ALA A 543 -27.73 -35.51 6.78
C ALA A 543 -27.05 -34.29 6.14
N GLY A 544 -25.82 -33.98 6.58
CA GLY A 544 -25.03 -32.86 6.05
C GLY A 544 -25.59 -31.46 6.29
N PHE A 545 -26.48 -31.25 7.27
CA PHE A 545 -27.06 -29.92 7.51
C PHE A 545 -26.05 -28.88 8.01
N ALA A 546 -24.94 -29.32 8.62
CA ALA A 546 -23.88 -28.48 9.17
C ALA A 546 -22.53 -29.21 9.16
N GLU A 547 -21.43 -28.44 9.16
CA GLU A 547 -20.08 -28.98 9.36
C GLU A 547 -19.85 -29.29 10.85
N LEU A 548 -19.33 -30.48 11.15
CA LEU A 548 -19.00 -30.88 12.52
C LEU A 548 -17.69 -30.22 12.98
N VAL A 549 -17.76 -29.50 14.10
CA VAL A 549 -16.59 -28.97 14.81
C VAL A 549 -16.54 -29.63 16.18
N VAL A 550 -15.50 -30.41 16.43
CA VAL A 550 -15.27 -31.07 17.72
C VAL A 550 -14.15 -30.35 18.44
N ASP A 551 -14.40 -29.92 19.67
CA ASP A 551 -13.39 -29.25 20.49
C ASP A 551 -13.39 -29.72 21.94
N ALA A 552 -12.20 -29.92 22.50
CA ALA A 552 -12.01 -30.38 23.87
C ALA A 552 -12.39 -29.33 24.94
N GLU A 553 -12.45 -28.03 24.57
CA GLU A 553 -12.88 -26.96 25.47
C GLU A 553 -14.37 -27.05 25.83
N ILE A 554 -15.18 -27.78 25.05
CA ILE A 554 -16.57 -28.06 25.38
C ILE A 554 -16.60 -29.33 26.24
N THR A 555 -16.80 -29.12 27.54
CA THR A 555 -16.92 -30.21 28.51
C THR A 555 -18.36 -30.67 28.66
N GLY A 556 -18.56 -31.96 28.90
CA GLY A 556 -19.88 -32.55 29.12
C GLY A 556 -20.64 -32.79 27.81
N ASN A 557 -21.97 -32.80 27.93
CA ASN A 557 -22.88 -33.09 26.82
C ASN A 557 -23.42 -31.84 26.10
N ALA A 558 -22.85 -30.68 26.39
CA ALA A 558 -23.22 -29.42 25.77
C ALA A 558 -22.95 -29.43 24.27
N TRP A 559 -23.87 -28.83 23.51
CA TRP A 559 -23.74 -28.66 22.07
C TRP A 559 -24.28 -27.32 21.61
N TYR A 560 -23.72 -26.83 20.51
CA TYR A 560 -24.06 -25.53 19.93
C TYR A 560 -24.31 -25.67 18.43
N VAL A 561 -25.24 -24.89 17.90
CA VAL A 561 -25.43 -24.74 16.46
C VAL A 561 -25.17 -23.29 16.11
N PHE A 562 -24.27 -23.05 15.18
CA PHE A 562 -23.93 -21.72 14.69
C PHE A 562 -24.37 -21.55 13.24
N ALA A 563 -24.84 -20.35 12.91
CA ALA A 563 -24.92 -19.86 11.55
C ALA A 563 -23.52 -19.49 11.03
N ALA A 564 -23.40 -19.28 9.72
CA ALA A 564 -22.14 -18.82 9.14
C ALA A 564 -21.74 -17.45 9.74
N PRO A 565 -20.47 -17.24 10.13
CA PRO A 565 -20.01 -15.96 10.67
C PRO A 565 -20.19 -14.78 9.71
N SER A 566 -20.27 -15.05 8.40
CA SER A 566 -20.59 -14.05 7.38
C SER A 566 -22.04 -13.57 7.41
N ALA A 567 -22.97 -14.40 7.88
CA ALA A 567 -24.39 -14.07 7.97
C ALA A 567 -24.74 -13.40 9.30
N ALA A 568 -24.29 -13.98 10.41
CA ALA A 568 -24.52 -13.46 11.75
C ALA A 568 -23.32 -13.79 12.65
N PRO A 569 -22.31 -12.91 12.75
CA PRO A 569 -21.13 -13.16 13.56
C PRO A 569 -21.50 -13.10 15.04
N VAL A 570 -21.39 -14.23 15.74
CA VAL A 570 -21.61 -14.32 17.19
C VAL A 570 -20.33 -14.04 17.97
N LEU A 571 -19.23 -14.62 17.50
CA LEU A 571 -17.90 -14.46 18.07
C LEU A 571 -17.03 -13.69 17.07
N VAL A 572 -16.26 -12.74 17.57
CA VAL A 572 -15.22 -12.05 16.79
C VAL A 572 -13.86 -12.31 17.41
N TYR A 573 -12.85 -12.34 16.56
CA TYR A 573 -11.46 -12.38 16.99
C TYR A 573 -10.61 -11.46 16.15
N GLY A 574 -9.44 -11.11 16.66
CA GLY A 574 -8.45 -10.38 15.90
C GLY A 574 -7.14 -10.17 16.64
N TYR A 575 -6.18 -9.68 15.87
CA TYR A 575 -4.83 -9.33 16.34
C TYR A 575 -4.67 -7.82 16.32
N VAL A 576 -3.83 -7.31 17.22
CA VAL A 576 -3.55 -5.87 17.33
C VAL A 576 -2.53 -5.46 16.27
N ALA A 577 -2.75 -4.30 15.64
CA ALA A 577 -1.83 -3.67 14.69
C ALA A 577 -1.41 -4.56 13.49
N GLY A 578 -2.20 -5.58 13.15
CA GLY A 578 -1.90 -6.49 12.04
C GLY A 578 -0.76 -7.48 12.30
N ALA A 579 -0.28 -7.61 13.55
CA ALA A 579 0.68 -8.63 13.93
C ALA A 579 -0.01 -10.01 14.02
N GLU A 580 -0.07 -10.72 12.89
CA GLU A 580 -0.71 -12.04 12.83
C GLU A 580 0.17 -13.10 13.50
N GLY A 581 -0.33 -13.67 14.60
CA GLY A 581 0.31 -14.76 15.32
C GLY A 581 1.38 -14.34 16.34
N PRO A 582 1.98 -15.32 17.03
CA PRO A 582 2.93 -15.06 18.10
C PRO A 582 4.24 -14.44 17.57
N GLN A 583 4.76 -13.46 18.28
CA GLN A 583 6.02 -12.77 18.01
C GLN A 583 7.09 -13.23 18.99
N VAL A 584 8.26 -13.61 18.49
CA VAL A 584 9.39 -14.00 19.35
C VAL A 584 10.36 -12.86 19.49
N ARG A 585 10.71 -12.57 20.74
CA ARG A 585 11.78 -11.65 21.11
C ARG A 585 12.86 -12.41 21.84
N THR A 586 14.11 -12.17 21.45
CA THR A 586 15.28 -12.74 22.11
C THR A 586 16.12 -11.62 22.71
N GLU A 587 16.59 -11.84 23.93
CA GLU A 587 17.44 -10.89 24.64
C GLU A 587 18.52 -11.64 25.39
N ARG A 588 19.72 -11.07 25.45
CA ARG A 588 20.79 -11.62 26.27
C ARG A 588 20.74 -10.99 27.65
N ASP A 589 20.76 -11.83 28.66
CA ASP A 589 20.82 -11.40 30.04
C ASP A 589 22.26 -11.02 30.43
N PHE A 590 22.45 -9.80 30.93
CA PHE A 590 23.76 -9.31 31.33
C PHE A 590 24.31 -10.05 32.55
N ASP A 591 23.43 -10.40 33.50
CA ASP A 591 23.83 -11.00 34.78
C ASP A 591 24.16 -12.49 34.65
N THR A 592 23.35 -13.23 33.90
CA THR A 592 23.47 -14.70 33.80
C THR A 592 24.18 -15.18 32.53
N GLN A 593 24.49 -14.27 31.61
CA GLN A 593 24.97 -14.57 30.25
C GLN A 593 24.05 -15.55 29.48
N ALA A 594 22.80 -15.72 29.92
CA ALA A 594 21.80 -16.55 29.29
C ALA A 594 21.15 -15.82 28.11
N VAL A 595 20.59 -16.58 27.17
CA VAL A 595 19.68 -16.04 26.15
C VAL A 595 18.26 -16.26 26.64
N LYS A 596 17.53 -15.17 26.88
CA LYS A 596 16.11 -15.16 27.21
C LYS A 596 15.33 -15.13 25.89
N VAL A 597 14.42 -16.08 25.72
CA VAL A 597 13.50 -16.13 24.60
C VAL A 597 12.10 -15.91 25.15
N ALA A 598 11.40 -14.88 24.68
CA ALA A 598 10.03 -14.58 25.04
C ALA A 598 9.15 -14.60 23.78
N ALA A 599 7.98 -15.22 23.88
CA ALA A 599 6.95 -15.13 22.86
C ALA A 599 5.79 -14.28 23.39
N GLY A 600 5.37 -13.30 22.61
CA GLY A 600 4.21 -12.44 22.86
C GLY A 600 3.11 -12.70 21.83
N LEU A 601 1.85 -12.56 22.24
CA LEU A 601 0.67 -12.66 21.39
C LEU A 601 -0.34 -11.59 21.81
N ASP A 602 -0.62 -10.67 20.90
CA ASP A 602 -1.66 -9.66 21.09
C ASP A 602 -2.96 -10.13 20.45
N PHE A 603 -3.91 -10.57 21.29
CA PHE A 603 -5.11 -11.25 20.82
C PHE A 603 -6.37 -10.77 21.54
N ALA A 604 -7.45 -10.67 20.77
CA ALA A 604 -8.79 -10.40 21.26
C ALA A 604 -9.74 -11.49 20.77
N ALA A 605 -10.59 -12.00 21.66
CA ALA A 605 -11.80 -12.70 21.28
C ALA A 605 -12.96 -12.22 22.17
N GLY A 606 -14.12 -12.01 21.56
CA GLY A 606 -15.30 -11.51 22.27
C GLY A 606 -16.58 -11.80 21.52
N VAL A 607 -17.69 -11.79 22.25
CA VAL A 607 -19.03 -12.04 21.71
C VAL A 607 -19.67 -10.73 21.31
N VAL A 608 -20.35 -10.70 20.16
CA VAL A 608 -20.93 -9.46 19.59
C VAL A 608 -22.39 -9.59 19.18
N ASP A 609 -22.93 -10.80 19.08
CA ASP A 609 -24.34 -11.02 18.76
C ASP A 609 -24.80 -12.37 19.32
N HIS A 610 -26.07 -12.48 19.69
CA HIS A 610 -26.70 -13.70 20.18
C HIS A 610 -27.46 -14.47 19.10
N ARG A 611 -27.85 -13.81 18.00
CA ARG A 611 -28.79 -14.34 17.00
C ARG A 611 -28.23 -15.46 16.13
N GLY A 612 -26.92 -15.48 15.92
CA GLY A 612 -26.26 -16.47 15.05
C GLY A 612 -25.95 -17.80 15.72
N ALA A 613 -26.34 -18.02 16.97
CA ALA A 613 -26.03 -19.25 17.71
C ALA A 613 -27.24 -19.77 18.47
N TYR A 614 -27.27 -21.07 18.71
CA TYR A 614 -28.20 -21.74 19.60
C TYR A 614 -27.42 -22.67 20.53
N PHE A 615 -27.74 -22.65 21.83
CA PHE A 615 -27.09 -23.44 22.87
C PHE A 615 -28.03 -24.46 23.50
N ASN A 616 -27.54 -25.68 23.67
CA ASN A 616 -28.16 -26.70 24.49
C ASN A 616 -27.15 -27.24 25.50
N ALA A 617 -27.57 -27.31 26.77
CA ALA A 617 -26.72 -27.78 27.86
C ALA A 617 -26.36 -29.28 27.77
N GLY A 618 -27.12 -30.05 26.97
CA GLY A 618 -27.01 -31.51 26.96
C GLY A 618 -27.67 -32.14 28.17
N ASN A 619 -28.06 -33.42 28.06
CA ASN A 619 -28.53 -34.23 29.18
C ASN A 619 -27.39 -35.05 29.78
#